data_AF-A0A1F5U568-F1
#
_entry.id   AF-A0A1F5U568-F1
#
_cell.length_a   1.000
_cell.length_b   1.000
_cell.length_c   1.000
_cell.angle_alpha   90.00
_cell.angle_beta   90.00
_cell.angle_gamma   90.00
#
_symmetry.space_group_name_H-M   'P 1'
#
loop_
_entity.id
_entity.type
_entity.pdbx_description
1 polymer ?
#
loop_
_entity_poly.entity_id
_entity_poly.type
_entity_poly.pdbx_seq_one_letter_code
_entity_poly.pdbx_strand_id
1 'polypeptide(L)'
;MRKISVIVGLVVALGLMFSGPAYGAEGKAKEKKVKAGCSECQGLKGKISEKKNEMDAVKREIKTAKETAKAEKQAKKAAKLEALKKSNPEKYAKLMEKMAAKKKDGRKGEKKEHAKLTKEQKEAKLEKMKTKNPELYKLVSERVKIHQEMKGFRAELKVCKTACNGKKG
;
A
#
# COMPACT_ATOMS: atom_id res chain seq x y z
N MET A 1 27.98 -29.97 -38.00
CA MET A 1 29.00 -30.26 -36.97
C MET A 1 29.31 -28.94 -36.25
N ARG A 2 28.60 -28.56 -35.19
CA ARG A 2 28.96 -28.72 -33.77
C ARG A 2 30.46 -28.56 -33.47
N LYS A 3 30.86 -27.40 -32.92
CA LYS A 3 31.81 -27.32 -31.80
C LYS A 3 31.36 -26.20 -30.84
N ILE A 4 30.74 -26.66 -29.76
CA ILE A 4 30.50 -25.95 -28.51
C ILE A 4 31.71 -26.30 -27.61
N SER A 5 32.32 -25.30 -26.97
CA SER A 5 33.34 -25.46 -25.91
C SER A 5 33.20 -24.20 -25.04
N VAL A 6 32.42 -24.20 -23.94
CA VAL A 6 32.65 -24.77 -22.60
C VAL A 6 33.94 -24.29 -21.93
N ILE A 7 33.83 -23.17 -21.19
CA ILE A 7 34.56 -22.83 -19.96
C ILE A 7 33.59 -21.90 -19.19
N VAL A 8 32.68 -22.33 -18.30
CA VAL A 8 32.84 -22.90 -16.94
C VAL A 8 33.94 -22.23 -16.11
N GLY A 9 33.50 -21.37 -15.18
CA GLY A 9 34.14 -21.27 -13.87
C GLY A 9 34.82 -19.94 -13.55
N LEU A 10 34.09 -18.97 -12.98
CA LEU A 10 34.62 -18.16 -11.89
C LEU A 10 33.49 -17.64 -10.98
N VAL A 11 33.19 -18.43 -9.95
CA VAL A 11 32.49 -18.00 -8.74
C VAL A 11 33.55 -17.84 -7.66
N VAL A 12 33.80 -16.62 -7.20
CA VAL A 12 34.42 -16.32 -5.90
C VAL A 12 33.80 -15.00 -5.44
N ALA A 13 32.71 -15.05 -4.66
CA ALA A 13 32.73 -14.91 -3.21
C ALA A 13 33.30 -13.56 -2.74
N LEU A 14 32.43 -12.55 -2.63
CA LEU A 14 32.66 -11.36 -1.81
C LEU A 14 31.64 -11.36 -0.67
N GLY A 15 31.95 -12.15 0.35
CA GLY A 15 31.22 -12.23 1.61
C GLY A 15 32.19 -12.12 2.78
N LEU A 16 31.73 -11.43 3.83
CA LEU A 16 32.32 -11.26 5.16
C LEU A 16 33.39 -10.17 5.30
N MET A 17 33.04 -9.10 6.03
CA MET A 17 33.68 -8.70 7.29
C MET A 17 32.90 -7.53 7.91
N PHE A 18 32.00 -7.82 8.86
CA PHE A 18 31.60 -6.84 9.87
C PHE A 18 31.39 -7.60 11.19
N SER A 19 32.51 -7.86 11.86
CA SER A 19 32.60 -8.39 13.21
C SER A 19 33.01 -7.24 14.12
N GLY A 20 32.10 -6.78 14.99
CA GLY A 20 32.37 -5.85 16.08
C GLY A 20 32.07 -6.52 17.43
N PRO A 21 32.73 -6.11 18.53
CA PRO A 21 33.10 -7.01 19.61
C PRO A 21 32.01 -7.28 20.64
N ALA A 22 32.05 -8.51 21.15
CA ALA A 22 31.37 -8.95 22.37
C ALA A 22 32.05 -8.34 23.60
N TYR A 23 31.26 -7.69 24.46
CA TYR A 23 31.62 -7.37 25.84
C TYR A 23 30.41 -7.63 26.74
N GLY A 24 30.66 -8.34 27.84
CA GLY A 24 29.92 -8.19 29.09
C GLY A 24 28.82 -9.22 29.35
N ALA A 25 29.22 -10.37 29.89
CA ALA A 25 28.36 -11.22 30.69
C ALA A 25 28.03 -10.55 32.05
N GLU A 26 26.99 -11.09 32.70
CA GLU A 26 26.70 -11.02 34.15
C GLU A 26 25.86 -9.84 34.66
N GLY A 27 24.55 -10.11 34.71
CA GLY A 27 23.56 -9.37 35.47
C GLY A 27 22.30 -10.22 35.64
N LYS A 28 22.41 -11.39 36.24
CA LYS A 28 21.27 -12.18 36.71
C LYS A 28 20.54 -11.40 37.81
N ALA A 29 19.46 -10.71 37.48
CA ALA A 29 18.45 -10.37 38.48
C ALA A 29 17.09 -10.10 37.83
N LYS A 30 16.18 -11.06 38.09
CA LYS A 30 14.73 -10.96 37.94
C LYS A 30 14.26 -10.90 36.49
N GLU A 31 14.34 -12.06 35.85
CA GLU A 31 13.19 -12.63 35.15
C GLU A 31 11.98 -12.57 36.10
N LYS A 32 11.33 -11.41 36.21
CA LYS A 32 9.92 -11.37 36.60
C LYS A 32 9.23 -12.10 35.47
N LYS A 33 9.06 -13.41 35.63
CA LYS A 33 8.01 -14.17 34.97
C LYS A 33 6.73 -13.36 35.15
N VAL A 34 6.40 -12.54 34.16
CA VAL A 34 5.04 -12.06 33.95
C VAL A 34 4.29 -13.25 33.35
N LYS A 35 4.24 -14.35 34.11
CA LYS A 35 3.37 -15.50 33.86
C LYS A 35 1.99 -15.10 34.36
N ALA A 36 1.29 -14.40 33.48
CA ALA A 36 -0.16 -14.34 33.32
C ALA A 36 -0.45 -13.17 32.37
N GLY A 37 0.02 -13.27 31.13
CA GLY A 37 -0.57 -12.47 30.06
C GLY A 37 -1.99 -12.99 29.86
N CYS A 38 -3.00 -12.16 30.03
CA CYS A 38 -4.40 -12.53 29.82
C CYS A 38 -4.55 -13.33 28.52
N SER A 39 -4.96 -14.60 28.62
CA SER A 39 -5.25 -15.48 27.48
C SER A 39 -6.27 -14.85 26.53
N GLU A 40 -7.24 -14.13 27.09
CA GLU A 40 -8.24 -13.34 26.35
C GLU A 40 -7.60 -12.23 25.49
N CYS A 41 -6.58 -11.54 26.01
CA CYS A 41 -5.87 -10.50 25.25
C CYS A 41 -4.98 -11.10 24.15
N GLN A 42 -4.57 -12.36 24.25
CA GLN A 42 -3.79 -13.06 23.23
C GLN A 42 -4.67 -13.42 22.02
N GLY A 43 -5.91 -13.86 22.27
CA GLY A 43 -6.90 -14.11 21.21
C GLY A 43 -7.20 -12.84 20.39
N LEU A 44 -7.35 -11.68 21.04
CA LEU A 44 -7.56 -10.39 20.37
C LEU A 44 -6.36 -9.97 19.50
N LYS A 45 -5.12 -10.26 19.92
CA LYS A 45 -3.94 -10.03 19.08
C LYS A 45 -3.95 -10.92 17.83
N GLY A 46 -4.39 -12.17 17.97
CA GLY A 46 -4.57 -13.10 16.84
C GLY A 46 -5.54 -12.53 15.80
N LYS A 47 -6.74 -12.12 16.24
CA LYS A 47 -7.76 -11.50 15.37
C LYS A 47 -7.25 -10.24 14.66
N ILE A 48 -6.49 -9.38 15.35
CA ILE A 48 -5.88 -8.20 14.73
C ILE A 48 -4.84 -8.59 13.66
N SER A 49 -4.04 -9.62 13.93
CA SER A 49 -3.03 -10.10 12.98
C SER A 49 -3.66 -10.69 11.72
N GLU A 50 -4.72 -11.47 11.89
CA GLU A 50 -5.49 -12.07 10.79
C GLU A 50 -6.13 -10.99 9.91
N LYS A 51 -6.85 -10.04 10.52
CA LYS A 51 -7.45 -8.91 9.79
C LYS A 51 -6.43 -8.00 9.12
N LYS A 52 -5.20 -7.93 9.66
CA LYS A 52 -4.10 -7.21 9.01
C LYS A 52 -3.67 -7.90 7.71
N ASN A 53 -3.60 -9.23 7.70
CA ASN A 53 -3.28 -10.01 6.50
C ASN A 53 -4.39 -9.85 5.44
N GLU A 54 -5.66 -9.93 5.83
CA GLU A 54 -6.80 -9.65 4.95
C GLU A 54 -6.69 -8.23 4.35
N MET A 55 -6.42 -7.22 5.19
CA MET A 55 -6.25 -5.84 4.74
C MET A 55 -5.10 -5.69 3.72
N ASP A 56 -3.98 -6.38 3.94
CA ASP A 56 -2.82 -6.33 3.04
C ASP A 56 -3.12 -7.04 1.70
N ALA A 57 -3.89 -8.12 1.70
CA ALA A 57 -4.37 -8.77 0.49
C ALA A 57 -5.27 -7.84 -0.34
N VAL A 58 -6.33 -7.29 0.27
CA VAL A 58 -7.26 -6.35 -0.38
C VAL A 58 -6.51 -5.11 -0.89
N LYS A 59 -5.49 -4.63 -0.17
CA LYS A 59 -4.67 -3.48 -0.60
C LYS A 59 -3.88 -3.79 -1.89
N ARG A 60 -3.39 -5.02 -2.06
CA ARG A 60 -2.70 -5.43 -3.31
C ARG A 60 -3.69 -5.47 -4.47
N GLU A 61 -4.88 -6.01 -4.27
CA GLU A 61 -5.93 -6.04 -5.29
C GLU A 61 -6.36 -4.64 -5.72
N ILE A 62 -6.58 -3.72 -4.76
CA ILE A 62 -6.86 -2.31 -5.04
C ILE A 62 -5.74 -1.67 -5.87
N LYS A 63 -4.47 -2.00 -5.59
CA LYS A 63 -3.34 -1.46 -6.34
C LYS A 63 -3.37 -1.97 -7.78
N THR A 64 -3.54 -3.27 -7.97
CA THR A 64 -3.62 -3.89 -9.29
C THR A 64 -4.79 -3.33 -10.08
N ALA A 65 -5.99 -3.27 -9.51
CA ALA A 65 -7.19 -2.74 -10.14
C ALA A 65 -7.06 -1.25 -10.55
N LYS A 66 -6.25 -0.47 -9.82
CA LYS A 66 -5.96 0.93 -10.19
C LYS A 66 -4.99 1.02 -11.35
N GLU A 67 -3.94 0.21 -11.37
CA GLU A 67 -2.98 0.21 -12.48
C GLU A 67 -3.62 -0.31 -13.76
N THR A 68 -4.45 -1.35 -13.70
CA THR A 68 -5.21 -1.84 -14.86
C THR A 68 -6.16 -0.78 -15.40
N ALA A 69 -6.99 -0.16 -14.53
CA ALA A 69 -7.90 0.91 -14.95
C ALA A 69 -7.16 2.13 -15.52
N LYS A 70 -5.96 2.43 -15.01
CA LYS A 70 -5.10 3.51 -15.53
C LYS A 70 -4.54 3.15 -16.90
N ALA A 71 -4.06 1.92 -17.09
CA ALA A 71 -3.56 1.42 -18.37
C ALA A 71 -4.67 1.43 -19.43
N GLU A 72 -5.87 0.94 -19.12
CA GLU A 72 -7.03 0.99 -20.04
C GLU A 72 -7.39 2.43 -20.43
N LYS A 73 -7.40 3.34 -19.45
CA LYS A 73 -7.67 4.75 -19.72
C LYS A 73 -6.60 5.39 -20.60
N GLN A 74 -5.33 5.01 -20.42
CA GLN A 74 -4.24 5.46 -21.27
C GLN A 74 -4.34 4.90 -22.69
N ALA A 75 -4.64 3.61 -22.84
CA ALA A 75 -4.87 2.98 -24.13
C ALA A 75 -6.04 3.62 -24.90
N LYS A 76 -7.18 3.85 -24.23
CA LYS A 76 -8.33 4.56 -24.82
C LYS A 76 -7.98 5.99 -25.24
N LYS A 77 -7.16 6.69 -24.45
CA LYS A 77 -6.69 8.03 -24.81
C LYS A 77 -5.75 8.00 -26.02
N ALA A 78 -4.81 7.06 -26.06
CA ALA A 78 -3.89 6.90 -27.18
C ALA A 78 -4.66 6.60 -28.47
N ALA A 79 -5.61 5.66 -28.45
CA ALA A 79 -6.45 5.34 -29.59
C ALA A 79 -7.27 6.56 -30.09
N LYS A 80 -7.86 7.33 -29.17
CA LYS A 80 -8.57 8.58 -29.53
C LYS A 80 -7.63 9.63 -30.13
N LEU A 81 -6.40 9.72 -29.64
CA LEU A 81 -5.41 10.67 -30.14
C LEU A 81 -4.95 10.28 -31.56
N GLU A 82 -4.72 8.99 -31.80
CA GLU A 82 -4.39 8.45 -33.12
C GLU A 82 -5.54 8.63 -34.13
N ALA A 83 -6.77 8.35 -33.71
CA ALA A 83 -7.95 8.60 -34.55
C ALA A 83 -8.11 10.10 -34.89
N LEU A 84 -7.83 10.99 -33.93
CA LEU A 84 -7.86 12.44 -34.15
C LEU A 84 -6.75 12.88 -35.12
N LYS A 85 -5.55 12.31 -35.02
CA LYS A 85 -4.43 12.58 -35.92
C LYS A 85 -4.78 12.26 -37.37
N LYS A 86 -5.50 11.14 -37.60
CA LYS A 86 -5.93 10.70 -38.93
C LYS A 86 -7.10 11.50 -39.49
N SER A 87 -8.07 11.85 -38.64
CA SER A 87 -9.30 12.52 -39.08
C SER A 87 -9.21 14.05 -39.12
N ASN A 88 -8.42 14.68 -38.24
CA ASN A 88 -8.28 16.13 -38.20
C ASN A 88 -6.89 16.54 -37.66
N PRO A 89 -5.88 16.63 -38.53
CA PRO A 89 -4.50 16.94 -38.13
C PRO A 89 -4.33 18.34 -37.54
N GLU A 90 -5.12 19.34 -38.00
CA GLU A 90 -5.06 20.71 -37.45
C GLU A 90 -5.53 20.76 -35.99
N LYS A 91 -6.63 20.06 -35.67
CA LYS A 91 -7.15 19.97 -34.31
C LYS A 91 -6.20 19.19 -33.39
N TYR A 92 -5.51 18.18 -33.93
CA TYR A 92 -4.45 17.46 -33.22
C TYR A 92 -3.26 18.39 -32.89
N ALA A 93 -2.78 19.18 -33.86
CA ALA A 93 -1.67 20.12 -33.66
C ALA A 93 -1.98 21.15 -32.56
N LYS A 94 -3.16 21.79 -32.62
CA LYS A 94 -3.64 22.72 -31.57
C LYS A 94 -3.75 22.05 -30.19
N LEU A 95 -4.13 20.78 -30.13
CA LEU A 95 -4.19 20.03 -28.88
C LEU A 95 -2.79 19.79 -28.29
N MET A 96 -1.82 19.41 -29.13
CA MET A 96 -0.43 19.19 -28.72
C MET A 96 0.23 20.48 -28.24
N GLU A 97 -0.03 21.61 -28.93
CA GLU A 97 0.45 22.93 -28.53
C GLU A 97 -0.11 23.35 -27.15
N LYS A 98 -1.41 23.16 -26.91
CA LYS A 98 -2.03 23.41 -25.60
C LYS A 98 -1.46 22.53 -24.49
N MET A 99 -1.17 21.26 -24.79
CA MET A 99 -0.54 20.33 -23.83
C MET A 99 0.89 20.74 -23.51
N ALA A 100 1.66 21.21 -24.51
CA ALA A 100 3.01 21.73 -24.33
C ALA A 100 3.02 23.02 -23.49
N ALA A 101 2.09 23.95 -23.74
CA ALA A 101 1.93 25.18 -22.96
C ALA A 101 1.61 24.87 -21.49
N LYS A 102 0.60 24.03 -21.21
CA LYS A 102 0.25 23.60 -19.85
C LYS A 102 1.41 22.93 -19.10
N LYS A 103 2.27 22.18 -19.80
CA LYS A 103 3.45 21.53 -19.21
C LYS A 103 4.52 22.54 -18.79
N LYS A 104 4.62 23.69 -19.49
CA LYS A 104 5.51 24.80 -19.12
C LYS A 104 4.97 25.56 -17.90
N ASP A 105 3.67 25.80 -17.85
CA ASP A 105 3.02 26.53 -16.74
C ASP A 105 2.98 25.72 -15.44
N GLY A 106 2.70 24.42 -15.52
CA GLY A 106 2.62 23.53 -14.35
C GLY A 106 3.95 23.27 -13.64
N ARG A 107 5.10 23.64 -14.24
CA ARG A 107 6.43 23.44 -13.65
C ARG A 107 6.79 24.50 -12.60
N LYS A 108 6.04 25.61 -12.52
CA LYS A 108 6.31 26.74 -11.60
C LYS A 108 5.49 26.78 -10.31
N GLY A 109 4.52 25.87 -10.07
CA GLY A 109 3.56 26.08 -8.98
C GLY A 109 3.05 24.90 -8.15
N GLU A 110 3.10 23.64 -8.61
CA GLU A 110 2.44 22.56 -7.86
C GLU A 110 3.37 21.89 -6.82
N LYS A 111 3.71 22.62 -5.75
CA LYS A 111 3.78 21.96 -4.43
C LYS A 111 2.35 21.54 -4.13
N LYS A 112 1.98 20.30 -4.48
CA LYS A 112 0.71 19.71 -4.07
C LYS A 112 0.71 19.62 -2.56
N GLU A 113 0.16 20.64 -1.90
CA GLU A 113 -0.34 20.48 -0.55
C GLU A 113 -1.29 19.29 -0.60
N HIS A 114 -0.95 18.24 0.14
CA HIS A 114 -1.85 17.14 0.40
C HIS A 114 -2.96 17.66 1.32
N ALA A 115 -3.84 18.51 0.79
CA ALA A 115 -5.03 18.98 1.48
C ALA A 115 -5.78 17.73 1.95
N LYS A 116 -5.95 17.60 3.27
CA LYS A 116 -6.75 16.53 3.84
C LYS A 116 -8.17 16.72 3.31
N LEU A 117 -8.57 15.85 2.37
CA LEU A 117 -9.94 15.79 1.87
C LEU A 117 -10.91 15.76 3.05
N THR A 118 -11.92 16.62 3.03
CA THR A 118 -13.00 16.63 4.02
C THR A 118 -13.75 15.29 3.96
N LYS A 119 -14.55 15.00 4.99
CA LYS A 119 -15.36 13.77 5.05
C LYS A 119 -16.29 13.67 3.84
N GLU A 120 -16.98 14.75 3.52
CA GLU A 120 -17.88 14.85 2.36
C GLU A 120 -17.15 14.61 1.04
N GLN A 121 -15.95 15.16 0.88
CA GLN A 121 -15.17 14.95 -0.35
C GLN A 121 -14.71 13.48 -0.50
N LYS A 122 -14.47 12.77 0.60
CA LYS A 122 -14.16 11.33 0.57
C LYS A 122 -15.39 10.51 0.19
N GLU A 123 -16.55 10.85 0.72
CA GLU A 123 -17.83 10.20 0.41
C GLU A 123 -18.23 10.45 -1.05
N ALA A 124 -18.17 11.69 -1.54
CA ALA A 124 -18.44 12.01 -2.94
C ALA A 124 -17.47 11.31 -3.90
N LYS A 125 -16.21 11.12 -3.51
CA LYS A 125 -15.23 10.36 -4.29
C LYS A 125 -15.55 8.87 -4.30
N LEU A 126 -16.11 8.35 -3.22
CA LEU A 126 -16.55 6.97 -3.10
C LEU A 126 -17.82 6.71 -3.94
N GLU A 127 -18.80 7.63 -3.92
CA GLU A 127 -19.98 7.60 -4.81
C GLU A 127 -19.60 7.65 -6.30
N LYS A 128 -18.66 8.53 -6.66
CA LYS A 128 -18.10 8.56 -8.03
C LYS A 128 -17.36 7.27 -8.40
N MET A 129 -16.88 6.50 -7.42
CA MET A 129 -16.23 5.22 -7.67
C MET A 129 -17.24 4.12 -7.94
N LYS A 130 -18.38 4.11 -7.23
CA LYS A 130 -19.49 3.16 -7.46
C LYS A 130 -19.90 3.11 -8.94
N THR A 131 -20.05 4.28 -9.56
CA THR A 131 -20.50 4.41 -10.95
C THR A 131 -19.40 4.14 -11.97
N LYS A 132 -18.15 4.52 -11.67
CA LYS A 132 -17.04 4.45 -12.64
C LYS A 132 -16.26 3.15 -12.61
N ASN A 133 -16.22 2.49 -11.45
CA ASN A 133 -15.53 1.23 -11.24
C ASN A 133 -16.15 0.51 -10.03
N PRO A 134 -17.26 -0.23 -10.23
CA PRO A 134 -17.97 -0.92 -9.14
C PRO A 134 -17.11 -1.98 -8.45
N GLU A 135 -16.21 -2.64 -9.18
CA GLU A 135 -15.27 -3.63 -8.62
C GLU A 135 -14.27 -2.97 -7.66
N LEU A 136 -13.67 -1.85 -8.06
CA LEU A 136 -12.80 -1.07 -7.17
C LEU A 136 -13.56 -0.52 -5.95
N TYR A 137 -14.84 -0.16 -6.12
CA TYR A 137 -15.67 0.26 -4.99
C TYR A 137 -15.89 -0.86 -3.98
N LYS A 138 -16.18 -2.10 -4.42
CA LYS A 138 -16.32 -3.27 -3.54
C LYS A 138 -15.06 -3.48 -2.70
N LEU A 139 -13.89 -3.53 -3.33
CA LEU A 139 -12.60 -3.71 -2.65
C LEU A 139 -12.30 -2.59 -1.65
N VAL A 140 -12.57 -1.33 -2.01
CA VAL A 140 -12.38 -0.20 -1.10
C VAL A 140 -13.35 -0.27 0.09
N SER A 141 -14.59 -0.70 -0.15
CA SER A 141 -15.60 -0.86 0.91
C SER A 141 -15.21 -1.98 1.88
N GLU A 142 -14.75 -3.11 1.35
CA GLU A 142 -14.23 -4.23 2.14
C GLU A 142 -13.04 -3.81 3.00
N ARG A 143 -12.09 -3.06 2.42
CA ARG A 143 -10.97 -2.49 3.18
C ARG A 143 -11.44 -1.60 4.33
N VAL A 144 -12.50 -0.81 4.14
CA VAL A 144 -13.06 0.05 5.20
C VAL A 144 -13.66 -0.81 6.32
N LYS A 145 -14.39 -1.87 5.99
CA LYS A 145 -14.96 -2.82 6.96
C LYS A 145 -13.86 -3.49 7.79
N ILE A 146 -12.86 -4.09 7.14
CA ILE A 146 -11.71 -4.71 7.82
C ILE A 146 -11.00 -3.71 8.75
N HIS A 147 -10.86 -2.46 8.31
CA HIS A 147 -10.25 -1.41 9.13
C HIS A 147 -11.09 -1.04 10.36
N GLN A 148 -12.43 -1.02 10.25
CA GLN A 148 -13.33 -0.80 11.37
C GLN A 148 -13.29 -1.98 12.37
N GLU A 149 -13.30 -3.22 11.88
CA GLU A 149 -13.16 -4.42 12.73
C GLU A 149 -11.83 -4.41 13.50
N MET A 150 -10.71 -4.11 12.81
CA MET A 150 -9.42 -3.95 13.49
C MET A 150 -9.41 -2.83 14.53
N LYS A 151 -10.15 -1.74 14.31
CA LYS A 151 -10.28 -0.68 15.32
C LYS A 151 -11.05 -1.17 16.55
N GLY A 152 -12.14 -1.93 16.34
CA GLY A 152 -12.89 -2.59 17.40
C GLY A 152 -11.98 -3.49 18.25
N PHE A 153 -11.29 -4.44 17.61
CA PHE A 153 -10.38 -5.34 18.32
C PHE A 153 -9.22 -4.61 19.02
N ARG A 154 -8.73 -3.49 18.49
CA ARG A 154 -7.71 -2.67 19.16
C ARG A 154 -8.26 -1.95 20.40
N ALA A 155 -9.51 -1.48 20.35
CA ALA A 155 -10.18 -0.88 21.48
C ALA A 155 -10.41 -1.92 22.58
N GLU A 156 -10.95 -3.09 22.22
CA GLU A 156 -11.11 -4.24 23.11
C GLU A 156 -9.78 -4.69 23.71
N LEU A 157 -8.71 -4.76 22.90
CA LEU A 157 -7.38 -5.13 23.38
C LEU A 157 -6.84 -4.09 24.37
N LYS A 158 -7.15 -2.80 24.19
CA LYS A 158 -6.77 -1.75 25.13
C LYS A 158 -7.49 -1.93 26.47
N VAL A 159 -8.80 -2.17 26.44
CA VAL A 159 -9.62 -2.44 27.63
C VAL A 159 -9.17 -3.72 28.34
N CYS A 160 -8.93 -4.80 27.60
CA CYS A 160 -8.42 -6.07 28.11
C CYS A 160 -7.08 -5.87 28.83
N LYS A 161 -6.13 -5.16 28.20
CA LYS A 161 -4.84 -4.85 28.83
C LYS A 161 -4.97 -4.05 30.12
N THR A 162 -5.86 -3.06 30.16
CA THR A 162 -6.10 -2.27 31.38
C THR A 162 -6.73 -3.11 32.48
N ALA A 163 -7.71 -3.97 32.16
CA ALA A 163 -8.35 -4.86 33.13
C ALA A 163 -7.38 -5.92 33.71
N CYS A 164 -6.51 -6.49 32.87
CA CYS A 164 -5.54 -7.50 33.32
C CYS A 164 -4.36 -6.89 34.09
N ASN A 165 -4.09 -5.58 33.93
CA ASN A 165 -3.14 -4.85 34.77
C ASN A 165 -3.76 -4.38 36.09
N GLY A 166 -5.07 -4.08 36.12
CA GLY A 166 -5.81 -3.70 37.34
C GLY A 166 -6.09 -4.86 38.30
N LYS A 167 -6.08 -6.12 37.83
CA LYS A 167 -6.17 -7.33 38.66
C LYS A 167 -4.86 -7.70 39.40
N LYS A 168 -3.84 -6.82 39.37
CA LYS A 168 -2.56 -7.00 40.07
C LYS A 168 -2.37 -6.03 41.26
N GLY A 169 -3.46 -5.53 41.82
CA GLY A 169 -3.49 -4.78 43.08
C GLY A 169 -3.94 -5.69 44.21
#